data_AF-A0AAN0LWE5-F1
#
_entry.id   AF-A0AAN0LWE5-F1
#
_cell.length_a   1.000
_cell.length_b   1.000
_cell.length_c   1.000
_cell.angle_alpha   90.00
_cell.angle_beta   90.00
_cell.angle_gamma   90.00
#
_symmetry.space_group_name_H-M   'P 1'
#
loop_
_entity.id
_entity.type
_entity.pdbx_description
1 polymer ?
#
loop_
_entity_poly.entity_id
_entity_poly.type
_entity_poly.pdbx_seq_one_letter_code
_entity_poly.pdbx_strand_id
1 'polypeptide(L)'
;MLLNNEALLGYVTLRVKDLKMMTQFYNETIGLQIINETETRAMLGVDNRKIVELITSKDVKQATKAYNGLYHLAILLPEERYLGQILYHFDAVGFDIGGAGDHIYSQALYMNDPRGKWY
;
A
#
# COMPACT_ATOMS: atom_id res chain seq x y z
N MET A 1 25.67 0.75 -16.07
CA MET A 1 24.47 0.88 -15.22
C MET A 1 24.70 2.10 -14.32
N LEU A 2 23.81 3.11 -14.35
CA LEU A 2 24.05 4.43 -13.72
C LEU A 2 23.65 4.51 -12.24
N LEU A 3 23.25 3.39 -11.63
CA LEU A 3 22.91 3.29 -10.22
C LEU A 3 23.94 2.38 -9.54
N ASN A 4 24.40 2.81 -8.36
CA ASN A 4 25.22 1.98 -7.47
C ASN A 4 24.47 0.67 -7.18
N ASN A 5 25.15 -0.48 -7.21
CA ASN A 5 24.58 -1.79 -6.89
C ASN A 5 24.07 -1.90 -5.44
N GLU A 6 24.38 -0.92 -4.60
CA GLU A 6 23.89 -0.81 -3.22
C GLU A 6 22.64 0.08 -3.07
N ALA A 7 22.10 0.63 -4.16
CA ALA A 7 20.90 1.46 -4.10
C ALA A 7 19.68 0.63 -3.68
N LEU A 8 19.22 0.86 -2.44
CA LEU A 8 17.99 0.28 -1.91
C LEU A 8 16.82 1.25 -2.11
N LEU A 9 15.71 0.75 -2.65
CA LEU A 9 14.46 1.49 -2.68
C LEU A 9 13.95 1.71 -1.26
N GLY A 10 13.63 2.98 -0.95
CA GLY A 10 13.00 3.38 0.30
C GLY A 10 11.49 3.11 0.35
N TYR A 11 10.82 3.73 1.30
CA TYR A 11 9.35 3.70 1.41
C TYR A 11 8.70 4.70 0.45
N VAL A 12 7.40 4.51 0.20
CA VAL A 12 6.59 5.41 -0.61
C VAL A 12 5.87 6.41 0.28
N THR A 13 5.84 7.69 -0.09
CA THR A 13 5.00 8.69 0.58
C THR A 13 3.75 9.00 -0.25
N LEU A 14 2.57 8.81 0.33
CA LEU A 14 1.27 9.10 -0.28
C LEU A 14 0.62 10.32 0.38
N ARG A 15 0.20 11.27 -0.43
CA ARG A 15 -0.68 12.37 0.02
C ARG A 15 -2.12 11.87 0.06
N VAL A 16 -2.74 11.96 1.22
CA VAL A 16 -4.10 11.46 1.47
C VAL A 16 -4.98 12.57 2.05
N LYS A 17 -6.26 12.57 1.66
CA LYS A 17 -7.23 13.55 2.16
C LYS A 17 -7.67 13.19 3.59
N ASP A 18 -8.04 11.93 3.78
CA ASP A 18 -8.42 11.37 5.08
C ASP A 18 -7.27 10.47 5.58
N LEU A 19 -6.51 10.98 6.54
CA LEU A 19 -5.37 10.23 7.10
C LEU A 19 -5.85 9.03 7.91
N LYS A 20 -6.93 9.17 8.67
CA LYS A 20 -7.42 8.12 9.55
C LYS A 20 -7.92 6.92 8.74
N MET A 21 -8.79 7.17 7.76
CA MET A 21 -9.32 6.12 6.89
C MET A 21 -8.21 5.36 6.17
N MET A 22 -7.21 6.08 5.65
CA MET A 22 -6.10 5.47 4.93
C MET A 22 -5.15 4.72 5.86
N THR A 23 -4.92 5.22 7.07
CA THR A 23 -4.10 4.54 8.08
C THR A 23 -4.76 3.23 8.51
N GLN A 24 -6.07 3.24 8.76
CA GLN A 24 -6.84 2.04 9.08
C GLN A 24 -6.80 1.03 7.93
N PHE A 25 -6.95 1.47 6.67
CA PHE A 25 -6.83 0.58 5.52
C PHE A 25 -5.46 -0.11 5.46
N TYR A 26 -4.36 0.64 5.55
CA TYR A 26 -3.03 0.02 5.48
C TYR A 26 -2.71 -0.82 6.73
N ASN A 27 -3.30 -0.52 7.88
CA ASN A 27 -3.07 -1.28 9.11
C ASN A 27 -3.96 -2.53 9.23
N GLU A 28 -5.27 -2.35 9.16
CA GLU A 28 -6.26 -3.39 9.44
C GLU A 28 -6.54 -4.25 8.20
N THR A 29 -6.64 -3.62 7.01
CA THR A 29 -6.89 -4.35 5.76
C THR A 29 -5.61 -4.96 5.21
N ILE A 30 -4.58 -4.15 4.96
CA ILE A 30 -3.31 -4.65 4.38
C ILE A 30 -2.45 -5.38 5.41
N GLY A 31 -2.59 -5.08 6.71
CA GLY A 31 -1.84 -5.75 7.78
C GLY A 31 -0.50 -5.10 8.15
N LEU A 32 -0.22 -3.86 7.70
CA LEU A 32 1.02 -3.16 8.06
C LEU A 32 0.98 -2.66 9.50
N GLN A 33 2.09 -2.76 10.22
CA GLN A 33 2.22 -2.20 11.56
C GLN A 33 2.38 -0.67 11.51
N ILE A 34 1.69 0.04 12.40
CA ILE A 34 1.91 1.47 12.61
C ILE A 34 3.23 1.64 13.36
N ILE A 35 4.21 2.27 12.72
CA ILE A 35 5.54 2.56 13.30
C ILE A 35 5.50 3.89 14.08
N ASN A 36 4.82 4.90 13.53
CA ASN A 36 4.61 6.19 14.17
C ASN A 36 3.39 6.89 13.56
N GLU A 37 2.66 7.66 14.35
CA GLU A 37 1.48 8.42 13.91
C GLU A 37 1.42 9.78 14.60
N THR A 38 1.03 10.79 13.83
CA THR A 38 0.79 12.17 14.27
C THR A 38 -0.50 12.66 13.62
N GLU A 39 -0.99 13.84 14.01
CA GLU A 39 -2.19 14.43 13.41
C GLU A 39 -2.14 14.60 11.88
N THR A 40 -0.94 14.69 11.30
CA THR A 40 -0.77 14.96 9.86
C THR A 40 -0.01 13.86 9.12
N ARG A 41 0.46 12.83 9.81
CA ARG A 41 1.30 11.77 9.21
C ARG A 41 1.12 10.43 9.89
N ALA A 42 1.19 9.34 9.13
CA ALA A 42 1.32 7.98 9.63
C ALA A 42 2.41 7.23 8.86
N MET A 43 3.31 6.54 9.56
CA MET A 43 4.33 5.67 8.98
C MET A 43 3.96 4.22 9.27
N LEU A 44 3.83 3.41 8.22
CA LEU A 44 3.48 1.99 8.32
C LEU A 44 4.52 1.08 7.66
N GLY A 45 4.66 -0.13 8.19
CA GLY A 45 5.65 -1.09 7.71
C GLY A 45 5.57 -2.47 8.37
N VAL A 46 6.63 -3.26 8.23
CA VAL A 46 6.77 -4.61 8.80
C VAL A 46 8.14 -4.71 9.45
N ASP A 47 8.23 -5.25 10.67
CA ASP A 47 9.49 -5.47 11.39
C ASP A 47 10.41 -4.23 11.42
N ASN A 48 9.81 -3.06 11.70
CA ASN A 48 10.44 -1.73 11.67
C ASN A 48 10.95 -1.26 10.30
N ARG A 49 10.80 -2.04 9.23
CA ARG A 49 11.03 -1.59 7.86
C ARG A 49 9.84 -0.77 7.39
N LYS A 50 10.09 0.51 7.11
CA LYS A 50 9.12 1.45 6.54
C LYS A 50 8.72 1.00 5.13
N ILE A 51 7.42 0.99 4.84
CA ILE A 51 6.87 0.64 3.52
C ILE A 51 6.09 1.82 2.94
N VAL A 52 5.22 2.44 3.74
CA VAL A 52 4.39 3.57 3.30
C VAL A 52 4.33 4.66 4.37
N GLU A 53 4.51 5.91 3.95
CA GLU A 53 4.19 7.10 4.73
C GLU A 53 2.92 7.74 4.16
N LEU A 54 1.93 7.97 5.00
CA LEU A 54 0.74 8.73 4.68
C LEU A 54 0.90 10.13 5.21
N ILE A 55 0.65 11.15 4.40
CA ILE A 55 0.68 12.55 4.82
C ILE A 55 -0.61 13.26 4.41
N THR A 56 -1.14 14.10 5.29
CA THR A 56 -2.28 14.98 5.00
C THR A 56 -1.94 16.44 5.31
N SER A 57 -2.66 17.36 4.67
CA SER A 57 -2.63 18.79 4.96
C SER A 57 -3.98 19.40 4.61
N LYS A 58 -4.29 20.58 5.16
CA LYS A 58 -5.58 21.27 4.92
C LYS A 58 -5.88 21.49 3.43
N ASP A 59 -4.83 21.66 2.61
CA ASP A 59 -4.95 21.92 1.17
C ASP A 59 -4.89 20.66 0.29
N VAL A 60 -4.89 19.45 0.87
CA VAL A 60 -4.86 18.22 0.06
C VAL A 60 -6.15 18.11 -0.76
N LYS A 61 -6.02 18.32 -2.07
CA LYS A 61 -7.07 18.04 -3.03
C LYS A 61 -6.97 16.59 -3.48
N GLN A 62 -8.12 15.91 -3.52
CA GLN A 62 -8.18 14.58 -4.12
C GLN A 62 -7.85 14.68 -5.61
N ALA A 63 -6.98 13.80 -6.10
CA ALA A 63 -6.60 13.79 -7.51
C ALA A 63 -7.83 13.52 -8.39
N THR A 64 -8.21 14.50 -9.22
CA THR A 64 -9.40 14.42 -10.07
C THR A 64 -9.18 13.52 -11.29
N LYS A 65 -7.94 13.32 -11.73
CA LYS A 65 -7.55 12.43 -12.85
C LYS A 65 -6.61 11.32 -12.37
N ALA A 66 -6.76 10.12 -12.94
CA ALA A 66 -5.97 8.93 -12.57
C ALA A 66 -4.52 8.96 -13.08
N TYR A 67 -4.18 9.88 -13.99
CA TYR A 67 -2.96 9.77 -14.81
C TYR A 67 -1.71 10.49 -14.25
N ASN A 68 -1.83 11.22 -13.14
CA ASN A 68 -0.72 11.98 -12.55
C ASN A 68 -0.42 11.48 -11.13
N GLY A 69 0.51 10.53 -11.00
CA GLY A 69 0.94 10.00 -9.70
C GLY A 69 1.60 8.63 -9.80
N LEU A 70 1.90 8.03 -8.64
CA LEU A 70 2.29 6.62 -8.54
C LEU A 70 1.24 5.75 -9.24
N TYR A 71 1.65 4.81 -10.09
CA TYR A 71 0.71 3.93 -10.80
C TYR A 71 0.27 2.75 -9.95
N HIS A 72 1.19 2.05 -9.27
CA HIS A 72 0.86 1.00 -8.30
C HIS A 72 1.94 0.87 -7.22
N LEU A 73 1.58 0.24 -6.10
CA LEU A 73 2.52 -0.20 -5.06
C LEU A 73 2.41 -1.71 -4.92
N ALA A 74 3.47 -2.42 -5.28
CA ALA A 74 3.57 -3.86 -5.07
C ALA A 74 4.30 -4.15 -3.76
N ILE A 75 3.69 -4.94 -2.88
CA ILE A 75 4.32 -5.46 -1.66
C ILE A 75 4.66 -6.92 -1.92
N LEU A 76 5.96 -7.22 -1.99
CA LEU A 76 6.45 -8.57 -2.26
C LEU A 76 6.33 -9.44 -1.02
N LEU A 77 5.70 -10.60 -1.15
CA LEU A 77 5.68 -11.61 -0.10
C LEU A 77 6.96 -12.44 -0.14
N PRO A 78 7.40 -12.99 1.00
CA PRO A 78 8.59 -13.83 1.04
C PRO A 78 8.47 -15.06 0.11
N GLU A 79 7.28 -15.64 0.03
CA GLU A 79 7.00 -16.89 -0.71
C GLU A 79 5.55 -16.94 -1.20
N GLU A 80 5.31 -17.67 -2.30
CA GLU A 80 3.98 -17.77 -2.95
C GLU A 80 2.90 -18.32 -2.02
N ARG A 81 3.24 -19.25 -1.12
CA ARG A 81 2.28 -19.82 -0.15
C ARG A 81 1.60 -18.78 0.74
N TYR A 82 2.21 -17.60 0.91
CA TYR A 82 1.62 -16.52 1.70
C TYR A 82 0.46 -15.83 0.97
N LEU A 83 0.29 -16.03 -0.34
CA LEU A 83 -0.89 -15.54 -1.08
C LEU A 83 -2.19 -16.13 -0.53
N GLY A 84 -2.21 -17.43 -0.22
CA GLY A 84 -3.38 -18.08 0.39
C GLY A 84 -3.73 -17.50 1.77
N GLN A 85 -2.72 -17.11 2.55
CA GLN A 85 -2.93 -16.47 3.86
C GLN A 85 -3.52 -15.08 3.71
N ILE A 86 -3.06 -14.31 2.71
CA ILE A 86 -3.61 -13.00 2.40
C ILE A 86 -5.05 -13.09 1.88
N LEU A 87 -5.37 -14.08 1.04
CA LEU A 87 -6.73 -14.33 0.61
C LEU A 87 -7.67 -14.60 1.80
N TYR A 88 -7.24 -15.47 2.71
CA TYR A 88 -8.00 -15.78 3.92
C TYR A 88 -8.18 -14.54 4.81
N HIS A 89 -7.12 -13.74 4.98
CA HIS A 89 -7.18 -12.50 5.75
C HIS A 89 -8.19 -11.52 5.16
N PHE A 90 -8.17 -11.30 3.83
CA PHE A 90 -9.10 -10.39 3.16
C PHE A 90 -10.55 -10.85 3.25
N ASP A 91 -10.81 -12.15 3.12
CA ASP A 91 -12.14 -12.72 3.36
C ASP A 91 -12.60 -12.44 4.80
N ALA A 92 -11.71 -12.66 5.79
CA ALA A 92 -12.01 -12.44 7.20
C ALA A 92 -12.32 -10.97 7.56
N VAL A 93 -11.68 -10.00 6.88
CA VAL A 93 -11.95 -8.56 7.06
C VAL A 93 -13.01 -8.01 6.09
N GLY A 94 -13.63 -8.88 5.28
CA GLY A 94 -14.69 -8.51 4.32
C GLY A 94 -14.23 -7.55 3.23
N PHE A 95 -12.98 -7.69 2.77
CA PHE A 95 -12.40 -6.80 1.76
C PHE A 95 -12.42 -7.44 0.37
N ASP A 96 -13.04 -6.75 -0.59
CA ASP A 96 -13.14 -7.21 -1.98
C ASP A 96 -11.82 -7.08 -2.73
N ILE A 97 -11.41 -8.17 -3.37
CA ILE A 97 -10.25 -8.21 -4.26
C ILE A 97 -10.68 -7.72 -5.65
N GLY A 98 -9.99 -6.70 -6.16
CA GLY A 98 -10.30 -6.08 -7.45
C GLY A 98 -9.87 -6.91 -8.67
N GLY A 99 -8.99 -7.89 -8.47
CA GLY A 99 -8.59 -8.87 -9.47
C GLY A 99 -7.46 -9.77 -9.00
N ALA A 100 -7.20 -10.84 -9.74
CA ALA A 100 -6.01 -11.67 -9.60
C ALA A 100 -5.34 -11.79 -10.96
N GLY A 101 -4.02 -11.77 -10.99
CA GLY A 101 -3.25 -11.89 -12.24
C GLY A 101 -2.09 -12.84 -12.07
N ASP A 102 -1.92 -13.70 -13.07
CA ASP A 102 -0.70 -14.46 -13.29
C ASP A 102 0.18 -13.66 -14.27
N HIS A 103 1.33 -13.19 -13.79
CA HIS A 103 2.31 -12.45 -14.57
C HIS A 103 3.38 -13.36 -15.18
N ILE A 104 3.07 -14.59 -15.57
CA ILE A 104 3.97 -15.55 -16.27
C ILE A 104 5.19 -15.99 -15.42
N TYR A 105 5.56 -15.22 -14.38
CA TYR A 105 6.68 -15.38 -13.46
C TYR A 105 6.30 -15.06 -11.99
N SER A 106 5.11 -14.51 -11.73
CA SER A 106 4.62 -14.22 -10.37
C SER A 106 3.09 -14.18 -10.30
N GLN A 107 2.50 -14.64 -9.20
CA GLN A 107 1.07 -14.47 -8.90
C GLN A 107 0.86 -13.23 -8.04
N ALA A 108 -0.18 -12.44 -8.36
CA ALA A 108 -0.51 -11.23 -7.62
C ALA A 108 -2.02 -11.04 -7.43
N LEU A 109 -2.38 -10.40 -6.32
CA LEU A 109 -3.73 -9.92 -6.04
C LEU A 109 -3.74 -8.40 -6.20
N TYR A 110 -4.74 -7.89 -6.92
CA TYR A 110 -4.94 -6.46 -7.15
C TYR A 110 -6.07 -5.95 -6.30
N MET A 111 -5.88 -4.76 -5.76
CA MET A 111 -6.89 -4.11 -4.95
C MET A 111 -6.81 -2.60 -5.06
N ASN A 112 -7.97 -1.97 -4.89
CA ASN A 112 -8.04 -0.53 -4.78
C ASN A 112 -8.04 -0.16 -3.31
N ASP A 113 -7.25 0.86 -2.96
CA ASP A 113 -7.46 1.49 -1.67
C ASP A 113 -8.81 2.26 -1.64
N PRO A 114 -9.25 2.74 -0.46
CA PRO A 114 -10.54 3.43 -0.32
C PRO A 114 -10.68 4.71 -1.15
N ARG A 115 -9.63 5.20 -1.81
CA ARG A 115 -9.70 6.34 -2.75
C ARG A 115 -10.26 5.91 -4.11
N GLY A 116 -10.42 4.60 -4.36
CA GLY A 116 -11.13 4.05 -5.51
C GLY A 116 -10.41 4.22 -6.85
N LYS A 117 -9.08 4.26 -6.85
CA LYS A 117 -8.29 4.41 -8.08
C LYS A 117 -7.33 3.23 -8.22
N TRP A 118 -7.31 2.67 -9.42
CA TRP A 118 -6.42 1.59 -9.86
C TRP A 118 -4.99 1.83 -9.39
N TYR A 119 -4.50 0.89 -8.60
CA TYR A 119 -3.08 0.65 -8.34
C TYR A 119 -2.80 -0.83 -8.66
#